data_AF-A0AAJ5YVN4-F1
#
_entry.id   AF-A0AAJ5YVN4-F1
#
_cell.length_a   1.000
_cell.length_b   1.000
_cell.length_c   1.000
_cell.angle_alpha   90.00
_cell.angle_beta   90.00
_cell.angle_gamma   90.00
#
_symmetry.space_group_name_H-M   'P 1'
#
loop_
_entity.id
_entity.type
_entity.pdbx_description
1 polymer ?
#
loop_
_entity_poly.entity_id
_entity_poly.type
_entity_poly.pdbx_seq_one_letter_code
_entity_poly.pdbx_strand_id
1 'polypeptide(L)'
;MQLTKRLLYGYVESNLTPQGIILSDGLIASPSSVFLNGKVFTWTPPEIDPMMAMPTGRGWEEWTADIWTLFEVVSPRPGTLYVLCTDHEEILILGTGNTVLPVPDSIKSYLNALGIQLDVQNTRNACSTYNLLSEEGRPVAAAVLPMS
;
A
#
# COMPACT_ATOMS: atom_id res chain seq x y z
N MET A 1 -1.09 14.77 4.04
CA MET A 1 -1.05 13.80 2.93
C MET A 1 -2.22 14.07 1.98
N GLN A 2 -1.98 14.36 0.70
CA GLN A 2 -3.04 14.59 -0.30
C GLN A 2 -3.19 13.33 -1.16
N LEU A 3 -4.41 12.80 -1.27
CA LEU A 3 -4.70 11.65 -2.13
C LEU A 3 -5.58 12.15 -3.27
N THR A 4 -5.04 12.19 -4.48
CA THR A 4 -5.82 12.59 -5.65
C THR A 4 -6.62 11.38 -6.12
N LYS A 5 -7.94 11.45 -5.95
CA LYS A 5 -8.87 10.37 -6.29
C LYS A 5 -9.02 10.28 -7.81
N ARG A 6 -8.24 9.42 -8.46
CA ARG A 6 -8.56 8.96 -9.81
C ARG A 6 -9.26 7.62 -9.69
N LEU A 7 -10.56 7.57 -9.94
CA LEU A 7 -11.34 6.33 -9.92
C LEU A 7 -10.91 5.47 -11.10
N LEU A 8 -9.90 4.63 -10.89
CA LEU A 8 -9.45 3.64 -11.87
C LEU A 8 -9.93 2.27 -11.41
N TYR A 9 -10.68 1.58 -12.26
CA TYR A 9 -11.11 0.21 -12.05
C TYR A 9 -10.10 -0.67 -12.77
N GLY A 10 -9.31 -1.47 -12.05
CA GLY A 10 -8.38 -2.36 -12.74
C GLY A 10 -7.47 -3.16 -11.83
N TYR A 11 -7.16 -4.37 -12.27
CA TYR A 11 -6.10 -5.21 -11.74
C TYR A 11 -4.75 -4.66 -12.18
N VAL A 12 -3.68 -4.99 -11.46
CA VAL A 12 -2.32 -4.60 -11.86
C VAL A 12 -1.87 -5.47 -13.02
N GLU A 13 -1.52 -4.88 -14.17
CA GLU A 13 -0.87 -5.65 -15.24
C GLU A 13 0.56 -6.01 -14.83
N SER A 14 1.02 -7.18 -15.30
CA SER A 14 2.33 -7.76 -14.97
C SER A 14 3.54 -6.89 -15.38
N ASN A 15 3.32 -5.83 -16.17
CA ASN A 15 4.33 -4.86 -16.57
C ASN A 15 4.38 -3.67 -15.63
N LEU A 16 5.19 -3.81 -14.59
CA LEU A 16 5.59 -2.70 -13.73
C LEU A 16 6.77 -1.97 -14.35
N THR A 17 6.65 -0.65 -14.50
CA THR A 17 7.72 0.20 -15.04
C THR A 17 8.28 1.10 -13.93
N PRO A 18 9.53 1.60 -14.06
CA PRO A 18 10.04 2.63 -13.14
C PRO A 18 9.20 3.91 -13.14
N GLN A 19 8.43 4.15 -14.21
CA GLN A 19 7.60 5.34 -14.39
C GLN A 19 6.20 5.20 -13.78
N GLY A 20 5.80 3.99 -13.38
CA GLY A 20 4.49 3.73 -12.81
C GLY A 20 4.00 2.30 -13.01
N ILE A 21 2.81 2.06 -12.48
CA ILE A 21 2.16 0.76 -12.46
C ILE A 21 1.12 0.73 -13.58
N ILE A 22 1.27 -0.16 -14.55
CA ILE A 22 0.29 -0.34 -15.62
C ILE A 22 -0.89 -1.13 -15.06
N LEU A 23 -2.10 -0.64 -15.29
CA LEU A 23 -3.35 -1.27 -14.90
C LEU A 23 -3.97 -1.99 -16.10
N SER A 24 -4.91 -2.90 -15.84
CA SER A 24 -5.60 -3.72 -16.85
C SER A 24 -6.41 -2.93 -17.90
N ASP A 25 -6.65 -1.64 -17.66
CA ASP A 25 -7.30 -0.73 -18.60
C ASP A 25 -6.28 0.08 -19.44
N GLY A 26 -4.98 -0.23 -19.31
CA GLY A 26 -3.87 0.45 -19.98
C GLY A 26 -3.46 1.78 -19.33
N LEU A 27 -4.07 2.16 -18.19
CA LEU A 27 -3.67 3.38 -17.47
C LEU A 27 -2.42 3.16 -16.65
N ILE A 28 -1.65 4.24 -16.47
CA ILE A 28 -0.46 4.25 -15.63
C ILE A 28 -0.81 4.93 -14.31
N ALA A 29 -0.79 4.16 -13.23
CA ALA A 29 -0.88 4.65 -11.88
C ALA A 29 0.48 5.16 -11.38
N SER A 30 0.44 6.01 -10.36
CA SER A 30 1.63 6.54 -9.70
C SER A 30 2.56 5.40 -9.24
N PRO A 31 3.90 5.57 -9.29
CA PRO A 31 4.86 4.57 -8.80
C PRO A 31 4.60 4.17 -7.34
N SER A 32 4.11 5.12 -6.54
CA SER A 32 3.55 4.87 -5.20
C SER A 32 2.03 4.92 -5.26
N SER A 33 1.38 3.79 -4.97
CA SER A 33 -0.07 3.65 -5.05
C SER A 33 -0.61 2.69 -3.99
N VAL A 34 -1.89 2.83 -3.68
CA VAL A 34 -2.65 1.89 -2.85
C VAL A 34 -3.78 1.29 -3.69
N PHE A 35 -3.91 -0.03 -3.61
CA PHE A 35 -4.94 -0.84 -4.24
C PHE A 35 -5.92 -1.32 -3.17
N LEU A 36 -7.19 -1.07 -3.40
CA LEU A 36 -8.26 -1.39 -2.46
C LEU A 36 -9.58 -1.56 -3.18
N ASN A 37 -10.28 -2.66 -2.95
CA ASN A 37 -11.62 -2.91 -3.49
C ASN A 37 -11.70 -2.64 -5.00
N GLY A 38 -10.66 -3.07 -5.74
CA GLY A 38 -10.53 -2.88 -7.18
C GLY A 38 -10.27 -1.42 -7.62
N LYS A 39 -10.00 -0.51 -6.69
CA LYS A 39 -9.68 0.89 -6.94
C LYS A 39 -8.22 1.19 -6.65
N VAL A 40 -7.67 2.15 -7.40
CA VAL A 40 -6.29 2.61 -7.24
C VAL A 40 -6.27 4.04 -6.73
N PHE A 41 -5.44 4.30 -5.72
CA PHE A 41 -5.25 5.60 -5.12
C PHE A 41 -3.78 5.98 -5.19
N THR A 42 -3.47 7.20 -5.63
CA THR A 42 -2.11 7.74 -5.54
C THR A 42 -1.74 7.92 -4.06
N TRP A 43 -0.59 7.41 -3.65
CA TRP A 43 -0.10 7.50 -2.27
C TRP A 43 1.26 8.19 -2.24
N THR A 44 1.51 9.02 -1.22
CA THR A 44 2.76 9.78 -1.07
C THR A 44 3.33 9.57 0.34
N PRO A 45 3.89 8.38 0.61
CA PRO A 45 4.57 8.11 1.87
C PRO A 45 5.93 8.81 1.95
N PRO A 46 6.51 8.96 3.14
CA PRO A 46 7.91 9.34 3.28
C PRO A 46 8.81 8.35 2.55
N GLU A 47 9.89 8.87 1.97
CA GLU A 47 10.91 8.04 1.34
C GLU A 47 11.62 7.19 2.39
N ILE A 48 12.01 5.97 2.00
CA ILE A 48 12.84 5.10 2.82
C ILE A 48 14.15 4.90 2.07
N ASP A 49 15.27 5.20 2.71
CA ASP A 49 16.58 4.80 2.22
C ASP A 49 16.78 3.29 2.50
N PRO A 50 16.88 2.43 1.46
CA PRO A 50 17.07 0.99 1.63
C PRO A 50 18.33 0.63 2.43
N MET A 51 19.36 1.49 2.42
CA MET A 51 20.59 1.26 3.17
C MET A 51 20.46 1.56 4.66
N MET A 52 19.41 2.31 5.04
CA MET A 52 19.16 2.76 6.41
C MET A 52 17.96 2.06 7.04
N ALA A 53 17.13 1.37 6.26
CA ALA A 53 15.97 0.60 6.71
C ALA A 53 16.39 -0.59 7.60
N MET A 54 16.24 -0.43 8.91
CA MET A 54 16.62 -1.44 9.90
C MET A 54 15.38 -1.96 10.66
N PRO A 55 15.38 -3.24 11.10
CA PRO A 55 14.32 -3.79 11.96
C PRO A 55 14.14 -3.02 13.27
N THR A 56 15.19 -2.31 13.72
CA THR A 56 15.19 -1.51 14.95
C THR A 56 14.34 -0.23 14.86
N GLY A 57 13.85 0.14 13.67
CA GLY A 57 13.15 1.40 13.43
C GLY A 57 13.99 2.49 12.78
N ARG A 58 15.32 2.31 12.67
CA ARG A 58 16.16 3.24 11.91
C ARG A 58 15.77 3.21 10.42
N GLY A 59 15.73 4.38 9.79
CA GLY A 59 15.24 4.54 8.41
C GLY A 59 13.72 4.54 8.26
N TRP A 60 12.97 4.36 9.36
CA TRP A 60 11.51 4.37 9.42
C TRP A 60 10.98 5.47 10.34
N GLU A 61 11.81 6.45 10.71
CA GLU A 61 11.48 7.47 11.72
C GLU A 61 10.30 8.34 11.31
N GLU A 62 10.19 8.62 10.01
CA GLU A 62 9.07 9.37 9.45
C GLU A 62 7.81 8.51 9.29
N TRP A 63 7.93 7.18 9.33
CA TRP A 63 6.84 6.20 9.22
C TRP A 63 6.06 6.03 10.53
N THR A 64 5.55 7.15 11.02
CA THR A 64 4.72 7.25 12.23
C THR A 64 3.33 6.66 12.03
N ALA A 65 2.60 6.43 13.14
CA ALA A 65 1.21 5.96 13.13
C ALA A 65 0.33 6.77 12.17
N ASP A 66 0.57 8.08 12.04
CA ASP A 66 -0.19 8.98 11.16
C ASP A 66 -0.15 8.59 9.68
N ILE A 67 0.87 7.88 9.20
CA ILE A 67 0.90 7.36 7.83
C ILE A 67 -0.03 6.15 7.68
N TRP A 68 -0.19 5.41 8.77
CA TRP A 68 -1.08 4.26 8.86
C TRP A 68 -2.50 4.64 9.28
N THR A 69 -2.75 5.87 9.77
CA THR A 69 -4.12 6.39 9.99
C THR A 69 -4.96 6.40 8.71
N LEU A 70 -4.32 6.24 7.54
CA LEU A 70 -4.97 5.90 6.27
C LEU A 70 -5.87 4.64 6.34
N PHE A 71 -5.54 3.74 7.27
CA PHE A 71 -6.19 2.46 7.52
C PHE A 71 -7.04 2.46 8.80
N GLU A 72 -7.14 3.58 9.52
CA GLU A 72 -8.03 3.73 10.68
C GLU A 72 -9.39 4.32 10.25
N VAL A 73 -10.47 3.58 10.52
CA VAL A 73 -11.83 3.77 9.98
C VAL A 73 -12.59 4.96 10.59
N VAL A 74 -13.31 5.77 9.77
CA VAL A 74 -14.78 6.05 9.85
C VAL A 74 -15.29 6.64 8.51
N SER A 75 -16.41 6.09 7.99
CA SER A 75 -17.40 6.61 7.00
C SER A 75 -17.20 8.02 6.36
N PRO A 76 -17.49 8.24 5.06
CA PRO A 76 -17.05 9.44 4.34
C PRO A 76 -17.70 10.73 4.87
N ARG A 77 -16.89 11.61 5.46
CA ARG A 77 -17.23 13.04 5.61
C ARG A 77 -16.82 13.79 4.33
N PRO A 78 -17.66 14.69 3.79
CA PRO A 78 -17.22 15.61 2.75
C PRO A 78 -16.19 16.58 3.36
N GLY A 79 -14.91 16.48 3.01
CA GLY A 79 -13.95 17.51 3.39
C GLY A 79 -12.48 17.12 3.39
N THR A 80 -12.06 16.04 4.07
CA THR A 80 -10.64 15.65 4.22
C THR A 80 -10.55 14.26 4.86
N LEU A 81 -9.44 13.55 4.58
CA LEU A 81 -9.05 12.19 4.99
C LEU A 81 -9.69 11.09 4.14
N TYR A 82 -8.87 10.41 3.32
CA TYR A 82 -9.32 9.27 2.53
C TYR A 82 -9.03 8.00 3.32
N VAL A 83 -10.06 7.16 3.37
CA VAL A 83 -10.12 5.89 4.09
C VAL A 83 -9.73 4.79 3.11
N LEU A 84 -8.73 3.96 3.41
CA LEU A 84 -8.29 2.89 2.50
C LEU A 84 -8.32 1.46 3.05
N CYS A 85 -8.64 1.22 4.31
CA CYS A 85 -9.15 -0.09 4.73
C CYS A 85 -10.47 0.16 5.43
N THR A 86 -11.52 -0.45 4.90
CA THR A 86 -12.81 -0.52 5.58
C THR A 86 -12.74 -1.59 6.67
N ASP A 87 -13.80 -1.76 7.46
CA ASP A 87 -13.92 -2.81 8.48
C ASP A 87 -13.85 -4.26 7.93
N HIS A 88 -13.34 -4.45 6.71
CA HIS A 88 -13.43 -5.68 5.93
C HIS A 88 -12.07 -6.25 5.51
N GLU A 89 -11.02 -5.44 5.26
CA GLU A 89 -9.72 -5.91 4.76
C GLU A 89 -8.84 -6.53 5.86
N GLU A 90 -8.68 -7.86 5.81
CA GLU A 90 -7.92 -8.63 6.79
C GLU A 90 -6.41 -8.64 6.50
N ILE A 91 -6.02 -8.38 5.25
CA ILE A 91 -4.64 -8.47 4.77
C ILE A 91 -4.23 -7.17 4.08
N LEU A 92 -3.11 -6.60 4.54
CA LEU A 92 -2.41 -5.52 3.85
C LEU A 92 -1.07 -6.03 3.32
N ILE A 93 -0.88 -5.95 2.01
CA ILE A 93 0.40 -6.27 1.38
C ILE A 93 1.18 -4.97 1.16
N LEU A 94 2.35 -4.84 1.79
CA LEU A 94 3.26 -3.71 1.60
C LEU A 94 4.37 -4.08 0.61
N GLY A 95 4.33 -3.46 -0.57
CA GLY A 95 5.40 -3.52 -1.57
C GLY A 95 6.46 -2.47 -1.30
N THR A 96 7.67 -2.86 -0.90
CA THR A 96 8.73 -1.93 -0.50
C THR A 96 9.70 -1.54 -1.62
N GLY A 97 9.24 -1.59 -2.88
CA GLY A 97 10.05 -1.25 -4.05
C GLY A 97 10.77 -2.47 -4.63
N ASN A 98 12.04 -2.31 -5.00
CA ASN A 98 12.79 -3.35 -5.72
C ASN A 98 13.18 -4.55 -4.82
N THR A 99 13.31 -4.33 -3.52
CA THR A 99 13.67 -5.35 -2.53
C THR A 99 12.68 -5.34 -1.37
N VAL A 100 12.68 -6.43 -0.59
CA VAL A 100 11.93 -6.48 0.67
C VAL A 100 12.72 -5.70 1.72
N LEU A 101 12.12 -4.64 2.27
CA LEU A 101 12.71 -3.87 3.37
C LEU A 101 12.23 -4.41 4.72
N PRO A 102 13.10 -4.47 5.74
CA PRO A 102 12.72 -4.94 7.06
C PRO A 102 11.82 -3.90 7.73
N VAL A 103 10.54 -4.22 7.86
CA VAL A 103 9.57 -3.37 8.57
C VAL A 103 9.75 -3.53 10.09
N PRO A 104 9.83 -2.43 10.85
CA PRO A 104 9.91 -2.44 12.30
C PRO A 104 8.71 -3.12 12.97
N ASP A 105 8.96 -3.74 14.11
CA ASP A 105 7.90 -4.44 14.86
C ASP A 105 6.85 -3.48 15.43
N SER A 106 7.18 -2.20 15.61
CA SER A 106 6.21 -1.17 16.01
C SER A 106 5.09 -1.01 14.98
N ILE A 107 5.43 -0.97 13.69
CA ILE A 107 4.48 -0.88 12.58
C ILE A 107 3.64 -2.15 12.49
N LYS A 108 4.28 -3.32 12.56
CA LYS A 108 3.57 -4.61 12.57
C LYS A 108 2.59 -4.69 13.73
N SER A 109 3.01 -4.33 14.93
CA SER A 109 2.19 -4.40 16.15
C SER A 109 1.00 -3.46 16.07
N TYR A 110 1.23 -2.26 15.54
CA TYR A 110 0.16 -1.28 15.33
C TYR A 110 -0.90 -1.79 14.35
N LEU A 111 -0.52 -2.32 13.18
CA LEU A 111 -1.47 -2.88 12.21
C LEU A 111 -2.19 -4.12 12.76
N ASN A 112 -1.48 -5.00 13.46
CA ASN A 112 -2.11 -6.16 14.13
C ASN A 112 -3.12 -5.73 15.19
N ALA A 113 -2.89 -4.64 15.92
CA ALA A 113 -3.84 -4.10 16.90
C ALA A 113 -5.13 -3.57 16.23
N LEU A 114 -5.06 -3.20 14.95
CA LEU A 114 -6.21 -2.86 14.11
C LEU A 114 -6.88 -4.08 13.46
N GLY A 115 -6.37 -5.29 13.72
CA GLY A 115 -6.87 -6.53 13.11
C GLY A 115 -6.36 -6.77 11.68
N ILE A 116 -5.36 -6.01 11.23
CA ILE A 116 -4.81 -6.09 9.88
C ILE A 116 -3.53 -6.93 9.90
N GLN A 117 -3.50 -8.02 9.14
CA GLN A 117 -2.28 -8.80 8.93
C GLN A 117 -1.41 -8.13 7.87
N LEU A 118 -0.20 -7.73 8.24
CA LEU A 118 0.78 -7.18 7.31
C LEU A 118 1.60 -8.29 6.64
N ASP A 119 1.62 -8.32 5.31
CA ASP A 119 2.57 -9.09 4.50
C ASP A 119 3.51 -8.14 3.75
N VAL A 120 4.82 -8.34 3.85
CA VAL A 120 5.82 -7.41 3.30
C VAL A 120 6.56 -8.10 2.17
N GLN A 121 6.53 -7.49 1.00
CA GLN A 121 7.13 -8.04 -0.22
C GLN A 121 7.82 -6.94 -1.03
N ASN A 122 8.54 -7.31 -2.09
CA ASN A 122 8.89 -6.34 -3.13
C ASN A 122 7.61 -5.94 -3.90
N THR A 123 7.62 -4.78 -4.55
CA THR A 123 6.43 -4.24 -5.23
C THR A 123 5.87 -5.17 -6.31
N ARG A 124 6.74 -5.92 -7.01
CA ARG A 124 6.30 -6.87 -8.05
C ARG A 124 5.49 -8.03 -7.50
N ASN A 125 6.02 -8.66 -6.46
CA ASN A 125 5.36 -9.77 -5.80
C ASN A 125 4.09 -9.26 -5.10
N ALA A 126 4.15 -8.09 -4.45
CA ALA A 126 3.00 -7.49 -3.79
C ALA A 126 1.80 -7.30 -4.73
N CYS A 127 2.04 -6.74 -5.93
CA CYS A 127 1.01 -6.60 -6.95
C CYS A 127 0.45 -7.95 -7.42
N SER A 128 1.31 -8.96 -7.56
CA SER A 128 0.90 -10.29 -8.00
C SER A 128 0.04 -11.00 -6.94
N THR A 129 0.44 -10.92 -5.67
CA THR A 129 -0.32 -11.48 -4.54
C THR A 129 -1.63 -10.74 -4.33
N TYR A 130 -1.65 -9.41 -4.48
CA TYR A 130 -2.88 -8.62 -4.44
C TYR A 130 -3.88 -9.09 -5.51
N ASN A 131 -3.45 -9.21 -6.77
CA ASN A 131 -4.32 -9.66 -7.85
C ASN A 131 -4.90 -11.05 -7.56
N LEU A 132 -4.05 -12.01 -7.15
CA LEU A 132 -4.49 -13.37 -6.82
C LEU A 132 -5.55 -13.38 -5.71
N LEU A 133 -5.27 -12.72 -4.59
CA LEU A 133 -6.20 -12.69 -3.45
C LEU A 133 -7.48 -11.92 -3.79
N SER A 134 -7.36 -10.83 -4.55
CA SER A 134 -8.52 -10.07 -5.02
C SER A 134 -9.39 -10.89 -5.97
N GLU A 135 -8.80 -11.68 -6.87
CA GLU A 135 -9.53 -12.59 -7.77
C GLU A 135 -10.25 -13.70 -7.01
N GLU A 136 -9.67 -14.19 -5.92
CA GLU A 136 -10.29 -15.16 -5.00
C GLU A 136 -11.42 -14.53 -4.15
N GLY A 137 -11.65 -13.21 -4.24
CA GLY A 137 -12.63 -12.50 -3.42
C GLY A 137 -12.20 -12.38 -1.96
N ARG A 138 -10.92 -12.55 -1.65
CA ARG A 138 -10.37 -12.33 -0.31
C ARG A 138 -10.34 -10.83 -0.02
N PRO A 139 -10.60 -10.43 1.23
CA PRO A 139 -10.55 -9.03 1.59
C PRO A 139 -9.09 -8.58 1.79
N VAL A 140 -8.51 -8.05 0.72
CA VAL A 140 -7.09 -7.68 0.62
C VAL A 140 -6.92 -6.24 0.14
N ALA A 141 -5.93 -5.57 0.71
CA ALA A 141 -5.40 -4.29 0.22
C ALA A 141 -3.91 -4.44 -0.10
N ALA A 142 -3.40 -3.57 -0.97
CA ALA A 142 -1.95 -3.45 -1.20
C ALA A 142 -1.51 -2.00 -1.22
N ALA A 143 -0.41 -1.70 -0.56
CA ALA A 143 0.26 -0.40 -0.60
C ALA A 143 1.66 -0.62 -1.17
N VAL A 144 2.02 0.08 -2.24
CA VAL A 144 3.29 -0.16 -2.93
C VAL A 144 4.10 1.11 -3.10
N LEU A 145 5.42 0.93 -3.00
CA LEU A 145 6.45 1.94 -3.21
C LEU A 145 7.06 1.80 -4.63
N PRO A 146 7.72 2.85 -5.13
CA PRO A 146 8.36 2.84 -6.44
C PRO A 146 9.47 1.78 -6.49
N MET A 147 9.70 1.20 -7.67
CA MET A 147 10.81 0.26 -7.90
C MET A 147 12.12 0.94 -8.36
N SER A 148 12.25 2.26 -8.13
CA SER A 148 13.40 3.07 -8.55
C SER A 148 14.66 2.82 -7.73
#